data_AF-A0A419YN52-F1
#
_entry.id   AF-A0A419YN52-F1
#
_cell.length_a   1.000
_cell.length_b   1.000
_cell.length_c   1.000
_cell.angle_alpha   90.00
_cell.angle_beta   90.00
_cell.angle_gamma   90.00
#
_symmetry.space_group_name_H-M   'P 1'
#
loop_
_entity.id
_entity.type
_entity.pdbx_description
1 polymer ?
#
loop_
_entity_poly.entity_id
_entity_poly.type
_entity_poly.pdbx_seq_one_letter_code
_entity_poly.pdbx_strand_id
1 'polypeptide(L)'
;MPTDQAQPPYRLTAATPRPHHDTAALVDHLLAAWLKAEGREEPAPRAQGAPPERLRLGDRVLLDRDGGPLPGRGPGARYSRRRLRTPAPHGTDQLTLTLASEAADGPTRLRIEADHLPSGPAVAGHGRVPVPELVRQLLPLLDAAEGPVPLGVAPRVLGPADLDDLIDELCDPERQLPTVVASVPPAVPIEQWQQQMLGPLLRQLPGLASLYVLGHTALPRFNLALEYHKVYGGAVRTFLPEVDPASRADAARHPVLPRQRSDENLRRAAALLAREPRRVAAELPAPAPLDAVPELWLPPEARKAPAAPRATVERPPVRLERCRLRLEPPREPRRARCGTGPASFGELVDRFGEFPLLEFTGDAKETLALDGQSDGVGWARLTWDGLTALQEYAAAAVRGEAGGDFKQWCEHTPPGCHRFPPRKAVRGESRTVASHGKWKRQRMLPVPADVDSSCRAFMGAHLRIGGGGTAPRVHYLDDCSGSGRIYVGYIGLHLTNTRTN
;
A
#
# COMPACT_ATOMS: atom_id res chain seq x y z
N MET A 1 0.47 27.13 8.46
CA MET A 1 0.45 25.65 8.38
C MET A 1 1.08 25.29 7.05
N PRO A 2 2.22 24.61 6.97
CA PRO A 2 2.75 24.20 5.68
C PRO A 2 1.80 23.16 5.09
N THR A 3 1.22 23.51 3.95
CA THR A 3 0.37 22.68 3.10
C THR A 3 0.93 21.26 2.98
N ASP A 4 0.04 20.28 3.04
CA ASP A 4 0.30 18.86 2.81
C ASP A 4 0.69 18.66 1.34
N GLN A 5 1.89 19.12 0.97
CA GLN A 5 2.45 18.89 -0.36
C GLN A 5 2.57 17.38 -0.56
N ALA A 6 2.14 16.91 -1.72
CA ALA A 6 2.29 15.53 -2.16
C ALA A 6 3.75 15.10 -1.92
N GLN A 7 3.95 14.05 -1.12
CA GLN A 7 5.30 13.56 -0.86
C GLN A 7 5.85 13.03 -2.20
N PRO A 8 7.07 13.44 -2.60
CA PRO A 8 7.66 12.98 -3.85
C PRO A 8 7.76 11.45 -3.89
N PRO A 9 7.72 10.87 -5.09
CA PRO A 9 7.81 9.42 -5.26
C PRO A 9 9.11 8.87 -4.66
N TYR A 10 9.14 7.57 -4.42
CA TYR A 10 10.38 6.94 -3.99
C TYR A 10 11.26 6.73 -5.22
N ARG A 11 12.45 7.34 -5.26
CA ARG A 11 13.45 7.14 -6.31
C ARG A 11 14.81 6.86 -5.67
N LEU A 12 15.36 5.68 -5.93
CA LEU A 12 16.73 5.30 -5.60
C LEU A 12 17.54 5.25 -6.90
N THR A 13 18.71 5.88 -6.90
CA THR A 13 19.73 5.75 -7.95
C THR A 13 21.02 5.30 -7.27
N ALA A 14 21.69 4.30 -7.83
CA ALA A 14 22.94 3.78 -7.31
C ALA A 14 23.78 3.11 -8.40
N ALA A 15 25.07 2.91 -8.11
CA ALA A 15 25.95 1.96 -8.76
C ALA A 15 26.20 0.75 -7.86
N THR A 16 26.43 -0.40 -8.47
CA THR A 16 26.99 -1.59 -7.82
C THR A 16 28.23 -2.02 -8.60
N PRO A 17 29.30 -2.50 -7.93
CA PRO A 17 30.46 -3.07 -8.62
C PRO A 17 30.13 -4.38 -9.36
N ARG A 18 28.94 -4.96 -9.13
CA ARG A 18 28.54 -6.24 -9.71
C ARG A 18 28.24 -6.12 -11.22
N PRO A 19 28.57 -7.16 -12.02
CA PRO A 19 28.17 -7.24 -13.42
C PRO A 19 26.65 -7.19 -13.61
N HIS A 20 26.23 -6.77 -14.81
CA HIS A 20 24.82 -6.61 -15.13
C HIS A 20 24.03 -7.92 -15.05
N HIS A 21 24.62 -9.03 -15.51
CA HIS A 21 23.93 -10.33 -15.55
C HIS A 21 23.64 -10.86 -14.13
N ASP A 22 24.61 -10.77 -13.22
CA ASP A 22 24.45 -11.15 -11.82
C ASP A 22 23.44 -10.27 -11.10
N THR A 23 23.54 -8.95 -11.32
CA THR A 23 22.60 -7.98 -10.73
C THR A 23 21.18 -8.22 -11.23
N ALA A 24 20.99 -8.48 -12.52
CA ALA A 24 19.68 -8.78 -13.10
C ALA A 24 19.11 -10.10 -12.57
N ALA A 25 19.92 -11.16 -12.46
CA ALA A 25 19.51 -12.43 -11.91
C ALA A 25 19.10 -12.33 -10.43
N LEU A 26 19.85 -11.55 -9.64
CA LEU A 26 19.52 -11.27 -8.24
C LEU A 26 18.18 -10.52 -8.12
N VAL A 27 17.97 -9.49 -8.94
CA VAL A 27 16.70 -8.74 -8.99
C VAL A 27 15.54 -9.66 -9.36
N ASP A 28 15.70 -10.50 -10.40
CA ASP A 28 14.65 -11.44 -10.81
C ASP A 28 14.33 -12.46 -9.71
N HIS A 29 15.36 -13.00 -9.03
CA HIS A 29 15.19 -13.93 -7.93
C HIS A 29 14.43 -13.31 -6.74
N LEU A 30 14.82 -12.11 -6.30
CA LEU A 30 14.16 -11.44 -5.19
C LEU A 30 12.75 -10.98 -5.54
N LEU A 31 12.53 -10.52 -6.78
CA LEU A 31 11.20 -10.16 -7.27
C LEU A 31 10.27 -11.39 -7.28
N ALA A 32 10.76 -12.53 -7.78
CA ALA A 32 10.04 -13.80 -7.77
C ALA A 32 9.73 -14.27 -6.35
N ALA A 33 10.69 -14.22 -5.43
CA ALA A 33 10.51 -14.58 -4.03
C ALA A 33 9.48 -13.67 -3.33
N TRP A 34 9.54 -12.36 -3.57
CA TRP A 34 8.58 -11.41 -3.05
C TRP A 34 7.17 -11.66 -3.60
N LEU A 35 7.02 -11.88 -4.91
CA LEU A 35 5.73 -12.23 -5.53
C LEU A 35 5.13 -13.50 -4.92
N LYS A 36 5.96 -14.53 -4.72
CA LYS A 36 5.56 -15.79 -4.09
C LYS A 36 5.09 -15.60 -2.66
N ALA A 37 5.77 -14.77 -1.86
CA ALA A 37 5.37 -14.44 -0.50
C ALA A 37 4.02 -13.70 -0.45
N GLU A 38 3.71 -12.89 -1.46
CA GLU A 38 2.42 -12.22 -1.66
C GLU A 38 1.33 -13.15 -2.25
N GLY A 39 1.62 -14.46 -2.42
CA GLY A 39 0.70 -15.44 -2.95
C GLY A 39 0.42 -15.29 -4.46
N ARG A 40 1.33 -14.66 -5.20
CA ARG A 40 1.25 -14.47 -6.65
C ARG A 40 2.01 -15.55 -7.40
N GLU A 41 1.68 -15.71 -8.69
CA GLU A 41 2.40 -16.64 -9.57
C GLU A 41 3.85 -16.18 -9.77
N GLU A 42 4.77 -17.13 -9.68
CA GLU A 42 6.19 -16.89 -9.89
C GLU A 42 6.47 -16.72 -11.39
N PRO A 43 7.12 -15.63 -11.84
CA PRO A 43 7.40 -15.44 -13.24
C PRO A 43 8.46 -16.45 -13.72
N ALA A 44 8.23 -17.06 -14.88
CA ALA A 44 9.21 -17.98 -15.46
C ALA A 44 10.56 -17.28 -15.71
N PRO A 45 11.70 -18.01 -15.59
CA PRO A 45 13.02 -17.48 -15.90
C PRO A 45 13.05 -16.88 -17.30
N ARG A 46 13.68 -15.71 -17.44
CA ARG A 46 13.80 -15.02 -18.72
C ARG A 46 15.17 -15.30 -19.34
N ALA A 47 15.20 -15.78 -20.57
CA ALA A 47 16.45 -15.95 -21.31
C ALA A 47 17.07 -14.59 -21.66
N GLN A 48 18.40 -14.52 -21.72
CA GLN A 48 19.10 -13.32 -22.18
C GLN A 48 18.71 -13.00 -23.62
N GLY A 49 18.41 -11.73 -23.90
CA GLY A 49 18.00 -11.28 -25.23
C GLY A 49 16.56 -11.66 -25.63
N ALA A 50 15.75 -12.19 -24.71
CA ALA A 50 14.33 -12.42 -24.96
C ALA A 50 13.61 -11.10 -25.31
N PRO A 51 12.61 -11.12 -26.22
CA PRO A 51 11.86 -9.92 -26.57
C PRO A 51 11.14 -9.32 -25.34
N PRO A 52 10.71 -8.05 -25.42
CA PRO A 52 9.87 -7.45 -24.39
C PRO A 52 8.58 -8.26 -24.20
N GLU A 53 8.18 -8.46 -22.96
CA GLU A 53 7.00 -9.26 -22.63
C GLU A 53 6.19 -8.62 -21.50
N ARG A 54 4.90 -8.97 -21.47
CA ARG A 54 3.99 -8.65 -20.37
C ARG A 54 3.44 -9.95 -19.79
N LEU A 55 3.70 -10.17 -18.52
CA LEU A 55 3.16 -11.28 -17.74
C LEU A 55 2.01 -10.80 -16.87
N ARG A 56 0.93 -11.58 -16.83
CA ARG A 56 -0.20 -11.37 -15.90
C ARG A 56 -0.09 -12.41 -14.79
N LEU A 57 0.26 -11.95 -13.58
CA LEU A 57 0.59 -12.80 -12.43
C LEU A 57 -0.57 -12.85 -11.42
N GLY A 58 -1.76 -13.20 -11.91
CA GLY A 58 -3.03 -13.16 -11.17
C GLY A 58 -3.88 -11.92 -11.46
N ASP A 59 -4.89 -11.66 -10.61
CA ASP A 59 -5.86 -10.59 -10.85
C ASP A 59 -5.23 -9.20 -10.75
N ARG A 60 -5.20 -8.51 -11.89
CA ARG A 60 -4.75 -7.11 -12.08
C ARG A 60 -3.28 -6.86 -11.69
N VAL A 61 -2.46 -7.89 -11.52
CA VAL A 61 -1.00 -7.78 -11.34
C VAL A 61 -0.31 -7.96 -12.70
N LEU A 62 0.44 -6.95 -13.12
CA LEU A 62 1.16 -6.96 -14.39
C LEU A 62 2.65 -6.80 -14.15
N LEU A 63 3.45 -7.69 -14.74
CA LEU A 63 4.90 -7.57 -14.78
C LEU A 63 5.33 -7.40 -16.24
N ASP A 64 5.80 -6.21 -16.58
CA ASP A 64 6.41 -5.92 -17.86
C ASP A 64 7.93 -6.12 -17.72
N ARG A 65 8.54 -6.88 -18.63
CA ARG A 65 9.99 -7.10 -18.68
C ARG A 65 10.53 -6.75 -20.05
N ASP A 66 11.56 -5.91 -20.11
CA ASP A 66 12.29 -5.62 -21.34
C ASP A 66 13.80 -5.53 -21.08
N GLY A 67 14.59 -5.45 -22.15
CA GLY A 67 16.05 -5.45 -22.05
C GLY A 67 16.69 -5.66 -23.41
N GLY A 68 17.93 -5.23 -23.54
CA GLY A 68 18.62 -5.21 -24.82
C GLY A 68 19.95 -4.46 -24.76
N PRO A 69 20.59 -4.22 -25.91
CA PRO A 69 21.75 -3.35 -26.00
C PRO A 69 21.38 -1.89 -25.67
N LEU A 70 22.30 -1.15 -25.06
CA LEU A 70 22.13 0.29 -24.84
C LEU A 70 22.42 1.06 -26.14
N PRO A 71 21.47 1.87 -26.64
CA PRO A 71 21.68 2.73 -27.80
C PRO A 71 22.87 3.69 -27.62
N GLY A 72 23.68 3.88 -28.67
CA GLY A 72 24.77 4.86 -28.66
C GLY A 72 25.96 4.51 -27.75
N ARG A 73 26.01 3.29 -27.21
CA ARG A 73 27.10 2.80 -26.33
C ARG A 73 27.88 1.66 -26.98
N GLY A 74 29.06 1.36 -26.41
CA GLY A 74 29.99 0.37 -26.94
C GLY A 74 29.46 -1.07 -26.93
N PRO A 75 30.14 -1.99 -27.64
CA PRO A 75 29.78 -3.40 -27.63
C PRO A 75 29.83 -3.95 -26.20
N GLY A 76 28.74 -4.60 -25.77
CA GLY A 76 28.59 -5.13 -24.40
C GLY A 76 27.76 -4.24 -23.47
N ALA A 77 27.48 -2.98 -23.86
CA ALA A 77 26.58 -2.12 -23.12
C ALA A 77 25.12 -2.62 -23.21
N ARG A 78 24.47 -2.80 -22.07
CA ARG A 78 23.15 -3.44 -21.98
C ARG A 78 22.30 -2.83 -20.89
N TYR A 79 21.00 -2.95 -21.07
CA TYR A 79 20.02 -2.59 -20.07
C TYR A 79 19.02 -3.72 -19.85
N SER A 80 18.37 -3.69 -18.71
CA SER A 80 17.21 -4.53 -18.45
C SER A 80 16.27 -3.85 -17.46
N ARG A 81 14.97 -3.96 -17.70
CA ARG A 81 13.96 -3.27 -16.90
C ARG A 81 12.79 -4.18 -16.55
N ARG A 82 12.31 -4.02 -15.32
CA ARG A 82 11.13 -4.70 -14.77
C ARG A 82 10.19 -3.63 -14.27
N ARG A 83 8.96 -3.61 -14.79
CA ARG A 83 7.90 -2.75 -14.30
C ARG A 83 6.76 -3.60 -13.78
N LEU A 84 6.62 -3.61 -12.46
CA LEU A 84 5.56 -4.29 -11.75
C LEU A 84 4.43 -3.28 -11.46
N ARG A 85 3.20 -3.67 -11.75
CA ARG A 85 1.98 -2.94 -11.39
C ARG A 85 1.10 -3.82 -10.54
N THR A 86 0.77 -3.35 -9.35
CA THR A 86 -0.07 -4.06 -8.38
C THR A 86 -1.30 -3.23 -8.00
N PRO A 87 -2.48 -3.86 -7.85
CA PRO A 87 -3.68 -3.16 -7.42
C PRO A 87 -3.49 -2.56 -6.02
N ALA A 88 -3.87 -1.29 -5.86
CA ALA A 88 -3.84 -0.57 -4.59
C ALA A 88 -5.19 0.11 -4.34
N PRO A 89 -5.53 0.44 -3.07
CA PRO A 89 -6.73 1.23 -2.81
C PRO A 89 -6.70 2.54 -3.60
N HIS A 90 -7.75 2.81 -4.38
CA HIS A 90 -7.90 4.02 -5.19
C HIS A 90 -6.87 4.21 -6.32
N GLY A 91 -6.14 3.16 -6.69
CA GLY A 91 -5.09 3.29 -7.70
C GLY A 91 -4.35 1.99 -8.03
N THR A 92 -3.17 2.16 -8.59
CA THR A 92 -2.23 1.09 -8.90
C THR A 92 -0.85 1.51 -8.41
N ASP A 93 -0.26 0.70 -7.53
CA ASP A 93 1.13 0.89 -7.17
C ASP A 93 2.01 0.40 -8.33
N GLN A 94 2.97 1.22 -8.75
CA GLN A 94 3.92 0.91 -9.81
C GLN A 94 5.33 0.91 -9.24
N LEU A 95 6.05 -0.19 -9.46
CA LEU A 95 7.46 -0.33 -9.12
C LEU A 95 8.24 -0.58 -10.41
N THR A 96 9.17 0.32 -10.75
CA THR A 96 10.04 0.20 -11.92
C THR A 96 11.48 0.03 -11.46
N LEU A 97 12.13 -1.04 -11.90
CA LEU A 97 13.55 -1.28 -11.72
C LEU A 97 14.23 -1.25 -13.08
N THR A 98 15.19 -0.35 -13.24
CA THR A 98 15.98 -0.20 -14.46
C THR A 98 17.44 -0.43 -14.12
N LEU A 99 18.08 -1.36 -14.82
CA LEU A 99 19.49 -1.67 -14.74
C LEU A 99 20.15 -1.28 -16.06
N ALA A 100 21.33 -0.66 -15.99
CA ALA A 100 22.13 -0.31 -17.15
C ALA A 100 23.61 -0.51 -16.84
N SER A 101 24.35 -1.11 -17.78
CA SER A 101 25.80 -1.22 -17.71
C SER A 101 26.41 -0.88 -19.07
N GLU A 102 27.53 -0.18 -19.06
CA GLU A 102 28.26 0.18 -20.28
C GLU A 102 29.22 -0.91 -20.76
N ALA A 103 29.49 -1.92 -19.93
CA ALA A 103 30.35 -3.06 -20.24
C ALA A 103 29.76 -4.37 -19.69
N ALA A 104 30.10 -5.51 -20.30
CA ALA A 104 29.55 -6.81 -19.90
C ALA A 104 29.87 -7.18 -18.44
N ASP A 105 31.11 -6.95 -18.03
CA ASP A 105 31.64 -7.24 -16.69
C ASP A 105 31.91 -5.97 -15.87
N GLY A 106 31.38 -4.83 -16.33
CA GLY A 106 31.52 -3.54 -15.65
C GLY A 106 30.50 -3.34 -14.52
N PRO A 107 30.65 -2.24 -13.77
CA PRO A 107 29.70 -1.86 -12.73
C PRO A 107 28.32 -1.59 -13.32
N THR A 108 27.28 -1.99 -12.60
CA THR A 108 25.90 -1.78 -13.02
C THR A 108 25.31 -0.56 -12.33
N ARG A 109 24.75 0.36 -13.10
CA ARG A 109 23.89 1.43 -12.59
C ARG A 109 22.46 0.89 -12.46
N LEU A 110 21.82 1.20 -11.34
CA LEU A 110 20.42 0.87 -11.09
C LEU A 110 19.61 2.09 -10.71
N ARG A 111 18.35 2.10 -11.15
CA ARG A 111 17.32 3.03 -10.68
C ARG A 111 16.08 2.25 -10.29
N ILE A 112 15.58 2.52 -9.08
CA ILE A 112 14.34 1.93 -8.55
C ILE A 112 13.37 3.07 -8.25
N GLU A 113 12.21 3.03 -8.90
CA GLU A 113 11.16 4.03 -8.77
C GLU A 113 9.88 3.38 -8.29
N ALA A 114 9.26 3.94 -7.26
CA ALA A 114 7.97 3.49 -6.77
C ALA A 114 6.99 4.67 -6.70
N ASP A 115 5.88 4.49 -7.39
CA ASP A 115 4.81 5.47 -7.62
C ASP A 115 3.44 4.88 -7.28
N HIS A 116 2.49 5.75 -6.98
CA HIS A 116 1.08 5.39 -6.88
C HIS A 116 0.29 6.10 -7.98
N LEU A 117 -0.28 5.34 -8.91
CA LEU A 117 -1.08 5.82 -10.04
C LEU A 117 -2.56 5.85 -9.64
N PRO A 118 -3.20 7.02 -9.44
CA PRO A 118 -4.59 7.10 -9.01
C PRO A 118 -5.55 6.66 -10.11
N SER A 119 -6.68 6.04 -9.74
CA SER A 119 -7.72 5.57 -10.69
C SER A 119 -8.69 6.66 -11.18
N GLY A 120 -8.56 7.91 -10.72
CA GLY A 120 -9.43 9.04 -11.10
C GLY A 120 -8.88 10.39 -10.62
N PRO A 121 -9.54 11.53 -10.97
CA PRO A 121 -9.13 12.86 -10.52
C PRO A 121 -9.15 12.93 -8.99
N ALA A 122 -8.02 13.37 -8.42
CA ALA A 122 -7.59 13.11 -7.06
C ALA A 122 -8.61 13.52 -5.98
N VAL A 123 -9.18 12.54 -5.26
CA VAL A 123 -9.54 12.75 -3.86
C VAL A 123 -8.23 12.75 -3.09
N ALA A 124 -7.89 13.88 -2.47
CA ALA A 124 -6.61 14.15 -1.81
C ALA A 124 -6.25 13.07 -0.77
N GLY A 125 -5.54 12.07 -1.26
CA GLY A 125 -4.90 11.01 -0.52
C GLY A 125 -3.71 10.57 -1.33
N HIS A 126 -2.73 11.46 -1.52
CA HIS A 126 -1.44 11.09 -2.08
C HIS A 126 -0.85 10.02 -1.16
N GLY A 127 -1.06 8.75 -1.54
CA GLY A 127 -0.54 7.62 -0.83
C GLY A 127 0.97 7.78 -0.75
N ARG A 128 1.49 8.01 0.46
CA ARG A 128 2.94 8.07 0.67
C ARG A 128 3.50 6.72 0.26
N VAL A 129 4.21 6.67 -0.86
CA VAL A 129 4.79 5.42 -1.34
C VAL A 129 5.91 5.01 -0.36
N PRO A 130 5.73 3.92 0.40
CA PRO A 130 6.75 3.48 1.33
C PRO A 130 7.99 3.02 0.56
N VAL A 131 9.12 2.88 1.25
CA VAL A 131 10.30 2.24 0.65
C VAL A 131 9.92 0.79 0.30
N PRO A 132 10.05 0.37 -0.97
CA PRO A 132 9.68 -0.97 -1.39
C PRO A 132 10.44 -2.05 -0.61
N GLU A 133 9.77 -3.14 -0.29
CA GLU A 133 10.41 -4.27 0.41
C GLU A 133 11.56 -4.86 -0.41
N LEU A 134 11.41 -4.89 -1.73
CA LEU A 134 12.46 -5.32 -2.65
C LEU A 134 13.75 -4.51 -2.49
N VAL A 135 13.68 -3.20 -2.22
CA VAL A 135 14.86 -2.37 -1.94
C VAL A 135 15.56 -2.81 -0.67
N ARG A 136 14.80 -3.14 0.39
CA ARG A 136 15.37 -3.58 1.68
C ARG A 136 16.11 -4.90 1.55
N GLN A 137 15.69 -5.76 0.62
CA GLN A 137 16.34 -7.03 0.35
C GLN A 137 17.52 -6.89 -0.63
N LEU A 138 17.42 -5.97 -1.59
CA LEU A 138 18.46 -5.74 -2.60
C LEU A 138 19.68 -5.02 -2.04
N LEU A 139 19.51 -3.89 -1.34
CA LEU A 139 20.63 -3.04 -0.92
C LEU A 139 21.73 -3.79 -0.16
N PRO A 140 21.44 -4.68 0.82
CA PRO A 140 22.47 -5.43 1.53
C PRO A 140 23.28 -6.40 0.66
N LEU A 141 22.80 -6.71 -0.55
CA LEU A 141 23.40 -7.69 -1.46
C LEU A 141 24.11 -7.05 -2.64
N LEU A 142 24.02 -5.73 -2.81
CA LEU A 142 24.52 -5.03 -3.99
C LEU A 142 25.83 -4.28 -3.75
N ASP A 143 26.24 -4.05 -2.49
CA ASP A 143 27.33 -3.11 -2.18
C ASP A 143 27.10 -1.77 -2.90
N ALA A 144 25.85 -1.29 -2.82
CA ALA A 144 25.38 -0.16 -3.62
C ALA A 144 25.92 1.17 -3.08
N ALA A 145 26.34 2.05 -3.97
CA ALA A 145 26.80 3.39 -3.63
C ALA A 145 26.34 4.41 -4.69
N GLU A 146 26.16 5.66 -4.31
CA GLU A 146 25.96 6.76 -5.26
C GLU A 146 27.08 7.79 -5.10
N GLY A 147 28.03 7.79 -6.03
CA GLY A 147 29.29 8.52 -5.87
C GLY A 147 30.09 7.97 -4.68
N PRO A 148 30.60 8.83 -3.77
CA PRO A 148 31.34 8.40 -2.58
C PRO A 148 30.44 7.80 -1.48
N VAL A 149 29.12 7.85 -1.65
CA VAL A 149 28.13 7.63 -0.59
C VAL A 149 27.65 6.16 -0.57
N PRO A 150 27.99 5.35 0.44
CA PRO A 150 27.51 3.98 0.55
C PRO A 150 26.04 3.93 0.97
N LEU A 151 25.23 3.16 0.26
CA LEU A 151 23.79 3.05 0.50
C LEU A 151 23.43 1.74 1.22
N GLY A 152 22.87 1.90 2.42
CA GLY A 152 22.47 0.78 3.28
C GLY A 152 21.02 0.84 3.73
N VAL A 153 20.56 -0.26 4.33
CA VAL A 153 19.23 -0.35 4.97
C VAL A 153 19.28 0.01 6.45
N ALA A 154 20.40 -0.29 7.11
CA ALA A 154 20.62 -0.04 8.52
C ALA A 154 21.66 1.07 8.70
N PRO A 155 21.56 1.89 9.76
CA PRO A 155 22.58 2.87 10.06
C PRO A 155 23.88 2.21 10.55
N ARG A 156 25.02 2.78 10.16
CA ARG A 156 26.35 2.39 10.67
C ARG A 156 26.68 3.21 11.92
N VAL A 157 27.09 2.53 12.99
CA VAL A 157 27.59 3.19 14.20
C VAL A 157 29.02 3.62 13.96
N LEU A 158 29.33 4.87 14.28
CA LEU A 158 30.65 5.48 14.10
C LEU A 158 31.32 5.74 15.44
N GLY A 159 32.59 5.34 15.54
CA GLY A 159 33.50 5.70 16.60
C GLY A 159 34.36 6.93 16.23
N PRO A 160 35.28 7.34 17.11
CA PRO A 160 36.18 8.46 16.85
C PRO A 160 37.08 8.28 15.63
N ALA A 161 37.45 7.05 15.29
CA ALA A 161 38.34 6.76 14.16
C ALA A 161 37.65 6.94 12.80
N ASP A 162 36.32 6.84 12.75
CA ASP A 162 35.55 6.96 11.51
C ASP A 162 35.11 8.41 11.20
N LEU A 163 35.51 9.38 12.05
CA LEU A 163 35.01 10.75 11.96
C LEU A 163 35.63 11.53 10.81
N ASP A 164 36.92 11.34 10.54
CA ASP A 164 37.60 12.02 9.45
C ASP A 164 36.98 11.59 8.11
N ASP A 165 36.78 10.29 7.90
CA ASP A 165 36.06 9.74 6.74
C ASP A 165 34.65 10.31 6.59
N LEU A 166 33.90 10.45 7.70
CA LEU A 166 32.56 11.05 7.66
C LEU A 166 32.64 12.54 7.28
N ILE A 167 33.58 13.30 7.84
CA ILE A 167 33.72 14.72 7.54
C ILE A 167 34.10 14.92 6.08
N ASP A 168 35.03 14.11 5.57
CA ASP A 168 35.43 14.12 4.16
C ASP A 168 34.23 13.80 3.26
N GLU A 169 33.44 12.77 3.57
CA GLU A 169 32.18 12.46 2.85
C GLU A 169 31.20 13.65 2.89
N LEU A 170 31.04 14.30 4.04
CA LEU A 170 30.14 15.45 4.18
C LEU A 170 30.61 16.65 3.32
N CYS A 171 31.91 16.85 3.20
CA CYS A 171 32.50 17.97 2.45
C CYS A 171 32.72 17.66 0.96
N ASP A 172 32.51 16.41 0.54
CA ASP A 172 32.73 15.99 -0.85
C ASP A 172 31.77 16.74 -1.81
N PRO A 173 32.30 17.49 -2.80
CA PRO A 173 31.47 18.22 -3.77
C PRO A 173 30.78 17.30 -4.78
N GLU A 174 31.25 16.06 -4.97
CA GLU A 174 30.62 15.06 -5.84
C GLU A 174 29.46 14.34 -5.15
N ARG A 175 29.27 14.55 -3.84
CA ARG A 175 28.16 13.98 -3.09
C ARG A 175 26.82 14.56 -3.52
N GLN A 176 25.96 13.71 -4.05
CA GLN A 176 24.62 14.10 -4.54
C GLN A 176 23.47 13.74 -3.60
N LEU A 177 23.67 12.77 -2.72
CA LEU A 177 22.66 12.35 -1.75
C LEU A 177 22.92 12.93 -0.36
N PRO A 178 21.87 13.17 0.45
CA PRO A 178 22.05 13.62 1.82
C PRO A 178 22.68 12.53 2.69
N THR A 179 23.36 12.97 3.75
CA THR A 179 23.85 12.10 4.83
C THR A 179 23.02 12.38 6.09
N VAL A 180 22.47 11.36 6.73
CA VAL A 180 21.68 11.47 7.96
C VAL A 180 22.50 10.98 9.14
N VAL A 181 22.77 11.88 10.08
CA VAL A 181 23.58 11.61 11.26
C VAL A 181 22.70 11.72 12.50
N ALA A 182 22.59 10.62 13.24
CA ALA A 182 21.88 10.55 14.50
C ALA A 182 22.84 10.56 15.68
N SER A 183 22.48 11.25 16.75
CA SER A 183 23.16 11.13 18.05
C SER A 183 22.45 10.12 18.95
N VAL A 184 23.19 9.58 19.91
CA VAL A 184 22.64 8.73 20.97
C VAL A 184 22.48 9.56 22.26
N PRO A 185 21.33 9.48 22.95
CA PRO A 185 21.17 10.15 24.24
C PRO A 185 22.21 9.70 25.28
N PRO A 186 22.59 10.58 26.23
CA PRO A 186 23.43 10.18 27.35
C PRO A 186 22.79 9.02 28.14
N ALA A 187 23.63 8.11 28.65
CA ALA A 187 23.21 6.98 29.49
C ALA A 187 22.23 5.97 28.85
N VAL A 188 22.05 6.00 27.52
CA VAL A 188 21.29 4.99 26.78
C VAL A 188 22.24 4.12 25.97
N PRO A 189 22.18 2.77 26.09
CA PRO A 189 22.95 1.87 25.23
C PRO A 189 22.64 2.10 23.74
N ILE A 190 23.67 2.09 22.90
CA ILE A 190 23.54 2.41 21.47
C ILE A 190 22.61 1.41 20.79
N GLU A 191 22.77 0.13 21.08
CA GLU A 191 22.01 -0.98 20.48
C GLU A 191 20.52 -0.85 20.81
N GLN A 192 20.21 -0.53 22.07
CA GLN A 192 18.84 -0.31 22.52
C GLN A 192 18.22 0.88 21.79
N TRP A 193 18.93 2.01 21.73
CA TRP A 193 18.47 3.22 21.02
C TRP A 193 18.26 2.95 19.53
N GLN A 194 19.18 2.22 18.91
CA GLN A 194 19.12 1.86 17.50
C GLN A 194 17.91 0.99 17.18
N GLN A 195 17.63 -0.04 17.99
CA GLN A 195 16.50 -0.94 17.75
C GLN A 195 15.14 -0.29 18.04
N GLN A 196 15.01 0.41 19.17
CA GLN A 196 13.72 0.91 19.65
C GLN A 196 13.31 2.22 18.98
N MET A 197 14.27 3.10 18.68
CA MET A 197 14.00 4.45 18.21
C MET A 197 14.49 4.67 16.78
N LEU A 198 15.77 4.44 16.49
CA LEU A 198 16.32 4.78 15.16
C LEU A 198 15.81 3.86 14.05
N GLY A 199 15.63 2.56 14.31
CA GLY A 199 15.12 1.62 13.31
C GLY A 199 13.76 2.03 12.74
N PRO A 200 12.73 2.29 13.58
CA PRO A 200 11.47 2.83 13.10
C PRO A 200 11.57 4.25 12.51
N LEU A 201 12.41 5.12 13.07
CA LEU A 201 12.57 6.51 12.63
C LEU A 201 13.18 6.62 11.23
N LEU A 202 14.22 5.84 10.96
CA LEU A 202 14.98 5.83 9.71
C LEU A 202 14.37 4.90 8.66
N ARG A 203 13.27 4.20 8.97
CA ARG A 203 12.65 3.18 8.10
C ARG A 203 12.32 3.68 6.69
N GLN A 204 12.09 4.99 6.50
CA GLN A 204 11.74 5.58 5.21
C GLN A 204 12.93 6.07 4.37
N LEU A 205 14.16 5.90 4.86
CA LEU A 205 15.38 6.43 4.24
C LEU A 205 16.27 5.45 3.45
N PRO A 206 16.13 4.10 3.52
CA PRO A 206 17.00 3.22 2.77
C PRO A 206 17.07 3.59 1.28
N GLY A 207 18.29 3.75 0.77
CA GLY A 207 18.56 4.13 -0.61
C GLY A 207 18.35 5.61 -0.94
N LEU A 208 18.01 6.46 0.04
CA LEU A 208 17.81 7.90 -0.16
C LEU A 208 18.85 8.77 0.55
N ALA A 209 19.64 8.16 1.44
CA ALA A 209 20.69 8.80 2.22
C ALA A 209 21.62 7.75 2.84
N SER A 210 22.87 8.11 3.11
CA SER A 210 23.70 7.36 4.07
C SER A 210 23.24 7.63 5.49
N LEU A 211 23.31 6.59 6.32
CA LEU A 211 22.74 6.59 7.66
C LEU A 211 23.82 6.29 8.68
N TYR A 212 24.09 7.25 9.56
CA TYR A 212 25.14 7.14 10.58
C TYR A 212 24.61 7.41 11.99
N VAL A 213 25.19 6.72 12.96
CA VAL A 213 24.94 6.93 14.39
C VAL A 213 26.25 7.26 15.08
N LEU A 214 26.34 8.44 15.68
CA LEU A 214 27.51 8.84 16.44
C LEU A 214 27.49 8.15 17.81
N GLY A 215 28.50 7.33 18.08
CA GLY A 215 28.73 6.79 19.42
C GLY A 215 29.03 7.88 20.44
N HIS A 216 28.86 7.58 21.73
CA HIS A 216 29.02 8.57 22.82
C HIS A 216 30.38 9.26 22.84
N THR A 217 31.45 8.58 22.42
CA THR A 217 32.82 9.10 22.35
C THR A 217 33.12 9.88 21.06
N ALA A 218 32.34 9.66 20.01
CA ALA A 218 32.48 10.30 18.71
C ALA A 218 31.74 11.66 18.68
N LEU A 219 30.59 11.74 19.34
CA LEU A 219 29.71 12.92 19.32
C LEU A 219 30.42 14.24 19.70
N PRO A 220 31.22 14.33 20.78
CA PRO A 220 31.87 15.59 21.13
C PRO A 220 32.92 16.04 20.10
N ARG A 221 33.66 15.08 19.52
CA ARG A 221 34.66 15.35 18.49
C ARG A 221 34.02 15.80 17.18
N PHE A 222 32.95 15.12 16.76
CA PHE A 222 32.17 15.52 15.60
C PHE A 222 31.64 16.95 15.74
N ASN A 223 31.07 17.30 16.90
CA ASN A 223 30.56 18.65 17.17
C ASN A 223 31.64 19.73 17.30
N LEU A 224 32.89 19.34 17.54
CA LEU A 224 34.04 20.24 17.52
C LEU A 224 34.47 20.52 16.08
N ALA A 225 34.54 19.49 15.24
CA ALA A 225 34.89 19.63 13.82
C ALA A 225 33.80 20.36 13.02
N LEU A 226 32.52 20.13 13.36
CA LEU A 226 31.36 20.77 12.76
C LEU A 226 30.67 21.71 13.77
N GLU A 227 31.36 22.78 14.15
CA GLU A 227 30.93 23.69 15.21
C GLU A 227 29.53 24.31 14.95
N TYR A 228 29.24 24.66 13.70
CA TYR A 228 27.93 25.21 13.33
C TYR A 228 26.90 24.11 13.03
N HIS A 229 27.36 22.89 12.74
CA HIS A 229 26.51 21.79 12.29
C HIS A 229 26.28 20.70 13.34
N LYS A 230 26.22 21.11 14.61
CA LYS A 230 26.06 20.21 15.76
C LYS A 230 24.85 19.28 15.69
N VAL A 231 25.03 18.09 16.25
CA VAL A 231 24.00 17.09 16.54
C VAL A 231 24.01 16.82 18.05
N TYR A 232 22.85 16.62 18.68
CA TYR A 232 22.78 16.56 20.15
C TYR A 232 21.62 15.72 20.68
N GLY A 233 21.80 15.09 21.85
CA GLY A 233 20.70 14.65 22.71
C GLY A 233 19.69 13.67 22.10
N GLY A 234 20.10 12.83 21.15
CA GLY A 234 19.19 11.94 20.42
C GLY A 234 18.52 12.58 19.20
N ALA A 235 18.89 13.82 18.85
CA ALA A 235 18.45 14.46 17.63
C ALA A 235 19.12 13.81 16.41
N VAL A 236 18.45 13.95 15.28
CA VAL A 236 18.90 13.50 13.96
C VAL A 236 19.05 14.71 13.06
N ARG A 237 20.20 14.87 12.41
CA ARG A 237 20.46 15.95 11.46
C ARG A 237 20.60 15.37 10.06
N THR A 238 19.99 16.05 9.10
CA THR A 238 20.11 15.73 7.67
C THR A 238 21.06 16.73 7.02
N PHE A 239 22.24 16.25 6.62
CA PHE A 239 23.24 17.00 5.89
C PHE A 239 22.99 16.88 4.39
N LEU A 240 22.31 17.88 3.82
CA LEU A 240 22.23 18.08 2.36
C LEU A 240 23.63 18.19 1.70
N PRO A 241 23.73 17.95 0.38
CA PRO A 241 24.97 18.15 -0.39
C PRO A 241 25.67 19.50 -0.19
N GLU A 242 26.96 19.52 -0.50
CA GLU A 242 27.83 20.71 -0.45
C GLU A 242 27.86 21.35 0.94
N VAL A 243 28.21 20.58 1.98
CA VAL A 243 28.32 21.14 3.35
C VAL A 243 29.57 22.02 3.41
N ASP A 244 29.42 23.20 4.01
CA ASP A 244 30.54 24.07 4.37
C ASP A 244 30.68 24.12 5.90
N PRO A 245 31.60 23.33 6.48
CA PRO A 245 31.88 23.32 7.92
C PRO A 245 32.17 24.69 8.54
N ALA A 246 32.76 25.60 7.76
CA ALA A 246 33.21 26.91 8.23
C ALA A 246 32.11 27.97 8.22
N SER A 247 30.94 27.66 7.64
CA SER A 247 29.85 28.63 7.46
C SER A 247 28.69 28.40 8.43
N ARG A 248 28.46 29.41 9.29
CA ARG A 248 27.27 29.44 10.14
C ARG A 248 25.97 29.59 9.34
N ALA A 249 26.02 30.30 8.20
CA ALA A 249 24.86 30.47 7.34
C ALA A 249 24.47 29.14 6.68
N ASP A 250 25.47 28.35 6.32
CA ASP A 250 25.30 27.01 5.73
C ASP A 250 24.51 26.08 6.66
N ALA A 251 24.80 26.12 7.96
CA ALA A 251 24.14 25.30 8.98
C ALA A 251 22.61 25.34 8.91
N ALA A 252 22.01 26.46 8.49
CA ALA A 252 20.56 26.63 8.38
C ALA A 252 19.92 25.77 7.27
N ARG A 253 20.67 25.35 6.24
CA ARG A 253 20.19 24.48 5.17
C ARG A 253 19.98 23.04 5.62
N HIS A 254 20.63 22.62 6.71
CA HIS A 254 20.68 21.23 7.16
C HIS A 254 19.67 20.98 8.29
N PRO A 255 18.51 20.35 8.02
CA PRO A 255 17.45 20.23 9.00
C PRO A 255 17.85 19.37 10.20
N VAL A 256 17.44 19.80 11.39
CA VAL A 256 17.57 19.02 12.62
C VAL A 256 16.18 18.58 13.07
N LEU A 257 16.01 17.29 13.29
CA LEU A 257 14.86 16.69 13.93
C LEU A 257 15.18 16.47 15.43
N PRO A 258 14.65 17.30 16.34
CA PRO A 258 14.88 17.13 17.76
C PRO A 258 14.21 15.86 18.29
N ARG A 259 14.83 15.21 19.27
CA ARG A 259 14.32 14.01 19.94
C ARG A 259 12.87 14.13 20.40
N GLN A 260 12.48 15.28 20.95
CA GLN A 260 11.11 15.49 21.44
C GLN A 260 10.06 15.14 20.36
N ARG A 261 10.33 15.44 19.08
CA ARG A 261 9.39 15.11 18.00
C ARG A 261 9.30 13.62 17.73
N SER A 262 10.39 12.86 17.85
CA SER A 262 10.35 11.40 17.72
C SER A 262 9.63 10.73 18.89
N ASP A 263 9.78 11.29 20.09
CA ASP A 263 9.15 10.77 21.31
C ASP A 263 7.63 11.04 21.30
N GLU A 264 7.18 12.20 20.81
CA GLU A 264 5.76 12.55 20.66
C GLU A 264 5.03 11.70 19.61
N ASN A 265 5.60 11.58 18.41
CA ASN A 265 4.99 10.81 17.33
C ASN A 265 6.03 10.31 16.33
N LEU A 266 6.56 9.12 16.63
CA LEU A 266 7.59 8.44 15.84
C LEU A 266 7.23 8.31 14.35
N ARG A 267 5.96 7.99 14.02
CA ARG A 267 5.52 7.84 12.62
C ARG A 267 5.56 9.16 11.88
N ARG A 268 5.07 10.25 12.50
CA ARG A 268 5.10 11.59 11.92
C ARG A 268 6.54 12.10 11.81
N ALA A 269 7.38 11.82 12.80
CA ALA A 269 8.80 12.17 12.80
C ALA A 269 9.55 11.49 11.63
N ALA A 270 9.36 10.18 11.43
CA ALA A 270 9.92 9.46 10.28
C ALA A 270 9.46 10.05 8.94
N ALA A 271 8.18 10.40 8.85
CA ALA A 271 7.59 11.07 7.69
C ALA A 271 8.14 12.47 7.42
N LEU A 272 8.57 13.20 8.46
CA LEU A 272 9.22 14.52 8.33
C LEU A 272 10.68 14.37 7.91
N LEU A 273 11.39 13.44 8.54
CA LEU A 273 12.81 13.17 8.27
C LEU A 273 13.05 12.74 6.81
N ALA A 274 12.11 11.98 6.24
CA ALA A 274 12.22 11.50 4.86
C ALA A 274 11.86 12.53 3.79
N ARG A 275 11.47 13.76 4.14
CA ARG A 275 11.04 14.78 3.15
C ARG A 275 12.19 15.22 2.25
N GLU A 276 13.25 15.78 2.83
CA GLU A 276 14.38 16.28 2.06
C GLU A 276 15.12 15.16 1.30
N PRO A 277 15.43 14.00 1.92
CA PRO A 277 16.06 12.90 1.18
C PRO A 277 15.26 12.42 -0.03
N ARG A 278 13.93 12.34 0.07
CA ARG A 278 13.09 11.99 -1.08
C ARG A 278 13.06 13.08 -2.14
N ARG A 279 12.99 14.34 -1.72
CA ARG A 279 13.00 15.47 -2.66
C ARG A 279 14.30 15.49 -3.45
N VAL A 280 15.44 15.47 -2.76
CA VAL A 280 16.77 15.44 -3.40
C VAL A 280 16.86 14.26 -4.35
N ALA A 281 16.57 13.04 -3.90
CA ALA A 281 16.66 11.85 -4.74
C ALA A 281 15.70 11.87 -5.96
N ALA A 282 14.53 12.49 -5.83
CA ALA A 282 13.59 12.66 -6.94
C ALA A 282 14.06 13.72 -7.94
N GLU A 283 14.76 14.76 -7.50
CA GLU A 283 15.29 15.83 -8.36
C GLU A 283 16.60 15.43 -9.07
N LEU A 284 17.28 14.36 -8.63
CA LEU A 284 18.53 13.91 -9.26
C LEU A 284 18.33 13.43 -10.71
N PRO A 285 19.17 13.92 -11.66
CA PRO A 285 19.13 13.48 -13.05
C PRO A 285 19.48 11.99 -13.17
N ALA A 286 19.09 11.36 -14.28
CA ALA A 286 19.53 10.01 -14.59
C ALA A 286 21.03 10.02 -14.95
N PRO A 287 21.87 9.14 -14.36
CA PRO A 287 23.22 8.92 -14.85
C PRO A 287 23.23 8.49 -16.32
N ALA A 288 24.30 8.83 -17.05
CA ALA A 288 24.41 8.64 -18.50
C ALA A 288 24.08 7.22 -19.04
N PRO A 289 24.35 6.10 -18.32
CA PRO A 289 23.92 4.77 -18.76
C PRO A 289 22.41 4.54 -18.62
N LEU A 290 21.79 5.11 -17.57
CA LEU A 290 20.37 5.00 -17.30
C LEU A 290 19.55 5.93 -18.20
N ASP A 291 20.09 7.10 -18.54
CA ASP A 291 19.47 8.06 -19.47
C ASP A 291 19.43 7.53 -20.92
N ALA A 292 20.40 6.67 -21.30
CA ALA A 292 20.43 6.01 -22.60
C ALA A 292 19.39 4.87 -22.74
N VAL A 293 18.64 4.52 -21.69
CA VAL A 293 17.66 3.43 -21.73
C VAL A 293 16.45 3.84 -22.59
N PRO A 294 16.05 3.05 -23.60
CA PRO A 294 14.93 3.41 -24.45
C PRO A 294 13.59 3.39 -23.70
N GLU A 295 12.63 4.16 -24.22
CA GLU A 295 11.27 4.13 -23.72
C GLU A 295 10.67 2.72 -23.76
N LEU A 296 9.80 2.43 -22.79
CA LEU A 296 9.19 1.11 -22.70
C LEU A 296 8.19 0.90 -23.82
N TRP A 297 8.61 0.12 -24.81
CA TRP A 297 7.73 -0.41 -25.83
C TRP A 297 7.38 -1.87 -25.49
N LEU A 298 6.08 -2.15 -25.44
CA LEU A 298 5.56 -3.49 -25.26
C LEU A 298 4.79 -3.87 -26.52
N PRO A 299 5.00 -5.07 -27.08
CA PRO A 299 4.12 -5.59 -28.11
C PRO A 299 2.66 -5.48 -27.65
N PRO A 300 1.70 -5.16 -28.55
CA PRO A 300 0.28 -5.26 -28.26
C PRO A 300 0.04 -6.63 -27.61
N GLU A 301 -0.78 -6.68 -26.55
CA GLU A 301 -1.10 -7.95 -25.90
C GLU A 301 -1.55 -8.92 -26.99
N ALA A 302 -0.70 -9.90 -27.32
CA ALA A 302 -1.16 -11.07 -28.02
C ALA A 302 -2.20 -11.65 -27.08
N ARG A 303 -3.49 -11.41 -27.38
CA ARG A 303 -4.60 -12.05 -26.68
C ARG A 303 -4.19 -13.52 -26.65
N LYS A 304 -3.83 -14.04 -25.47
CA LYS A 304 -3.73 -15.48 -25.29
C LYS A 304 -5.02 -16.00 -25.86
N ALA A 305 -4.94 -16.80 -26.93
CA ALA A 305 -6.12 -17.50 -27.42
C ALA A 305 -6.76 -18.14 -26.18
N PRO A 306 -8.08 -17.99 -25.97
CA PRO A 306 -8.73 -18.60 -24.83
C PRO A 306 -8.24 -20.04 -24.74
N ALA A 307 -7.72 -20.41 -23.58
CA ALA A 307 -7.22 -21.76 -23.36
C ALA A 307 -8.30 -22.72 -23.86
N ALA A 308 -7.91 -23.63 -24.76
CA ALA A 308 -8.85 -24.59 -25.34
C ALA A 308 -9.70 -25.17 -24.20
N PRO A 309 -11.04 -25.19 -24.35
CA PRO A 309 -11.90 -25.65 -23.28
C PRO A 309 -11.42 -27.04 -22.85
N ARG A 310 -11.12 -27.19 -21.56
CA ARG A 310 -10.80 -28.50 -20.96
C ARG A 310 -11.92 -29.44 -21.35
N ALA A 311 -11.55 -30.60 -21.88
CA ALA A 311 -12.47 -31.66 -22.28
C ALA A 311 -13.55 -31.84 -21.21
N THR A 312 -14.80 -31.56 -21.59
CA THR A 312 -15.99 -31.86 -20.83
C THR A 312 -16.00 -33.36 -20.53
N VAL A 313 -15.83 -33.73 -19.26
CA VAL A 313 -16.20 -35.05 -18.78
C VAL A 313 -17.71 -35.17 -18.96
N GLU A 314 -18.13 -36.00 -19.91
CA GLU A 314 -19.54 -36.33 -20.12
C GLU A 314 -20.14 -36.87 -18.81
N ARG A 315 -21.13 -36.16 -18.28
CA ARG A 315 -22.06 -36.69 -17.28
C ARG A 315 -23.31 -37.18 -18.02
N PRO A 316 -23.84 -38.37 -17.70
CA PRO A 316 -24.98 -38.94 -18.40
C PRO A 316 -26.25 -38.11 -18.18
N PRO A 317 -27.21 -38.14 -19.13
CA PRO A 317 -28.28 -37.16 -19.20
C PRO A 317 -29.36 -37.45 -18.16
N VAL A 318 -29.65 -36.47 -17.30
CA VAL A 318 -30.88 -36.44 -16.51
C VAL A 318 -31.93 -35.71 -17.33
N ARG A 319 -32.98 -36.47 -17.68
CA ARG A 319 -34.15 -36.06 -18.44
C ARG A 319 -34.91 -34.97 -17.69
N LEU A 320 -34.92 -33.75 -18.22
CA LEU A 320 -35.80 -32.67 -17.76
C LEU A 320 -36.90 -32.46 -18.79
N GLU A 321 -38.12 -32.83 -18.40
CA GLU A 321 -39.33 -32.42 -19.09
C GLU A 321 -39.50 -30.90 -19.01
N ARG A 322 -40.01 -30.35 -20.12
CA ARG A 322 -40.29 -28.94 -20.34
C ARG A 322 -41.31 -28.41 -19.32
N CYS A 323 -40.98 -27.30 -18.68
CA CYS A 323 -41.96 -26.28 -18.31
C CYS A 323 -41.46 -24.91 -18.79
N ARG A 324 -42.12 -24.42 -19.84
CA ARG A 324 -42.04 -23.02 -20.29
C ARG A 324 -42.71 -22.15 -19.24
N LEU A 325 -42.00 -21.17 -18.69
CA LEU A 325 -42.63 -20.00 -18.07
C LEU A 325 -42.16 -18.73 -18.76
N ARG A 326 -43.16 -17.89 -19.03
CA ARG A 326 -43.16 -16.68 -19.85
C ARG A 326 -42.37 -15.57 -19.16
N LEU A 327 -41.62 -14.82 -19.94
CA LEU A 327 -41.09 -13.52 -19.53
C LEU A 327 -42.23 -12.50 -19.62
N GLU A 328 -42.66 -11.96 -18.48
CA GLU A 328 -43.49 -10.76 -18.41
C GLU A 328 -42.57 -9.52 -18.29
N PRO A 329 -42.94 -8.36 -18.86
CA PRO A 329 -42.12 -7.16 -18.85
C PRO A 329 -42.06 -6.49 -17.45
N PRO A 330 -41.07 -5.63 -17.19
CA PRO A 330 -40.80 -5.11 -15.84
C PRO A 330 -41.95 -4.24 -15.35
N ARG A 331 -42.47 -4.52 -14.15
CA ARG A 331 -43.45 -3.67 -13.47
C ARG A 331 -42.74 -2.50 -12.80
N GLU A 332 -43.28 -1.29 -12.97
CA GLU A 332 -42.78 -0.09 -12.31
C GLU A 332 -42.78 -0.23 -10.77
N PRO A 333 -41.76 0.33 -10.08
CA PRO A 333 -41.66 0.20 -8.63
C PRO A 333 -42.76 0.99 -7.93
N ARG A 334 -43.66 0.26 -7.27
CA ARG A 334 -44.63 0.81 -6.31
C ARG A 334 -43.84 1.41 -5.13
N ARG A 335 -44.06 2.70 -4.84
CA ARG A 335 -43.59 3.36 -3.61
C ARG A 335 -44.09 2.59 -2.39
N ALA A 336 -43.21 1.83 -1.73
CA ALA A 336 -43.52 1.22 -0.44
C ALA A 336 -43.55 2.31 0.64
N ARG A 337 -44.69 2.40 1.33
CA ARG A 337 -44.87 3.27 2.50
C ARG A 337 -44.10 2.65 3.66
N CYS A 338 -43.13 3.37 4.21
CA CYS A 338 -42.41 3.00 5.43
C CYS A 338 -43.37 3.11 6.62
N GLY A 339 -43.62 2.02 7.35
CA GLY A 339 -44.70 2.00 8.34
C GLY A 339 -44.80 0.77 9.23
N THR A 340 -43.67 0.22 9.68
CA THR A 340 -43.39 -0.49 10.97
C THR A 340 -42.15 -1.37 10.78
N GLY A 341 -41.08 -1.08 11.52
CA GLY A 341 -39.88 -1.92 11.53
C GLY A 341 -40.16 -3.32 12.09
N PRO A 342 -39.33 -4.32 11.75
CA PRO A 342 -39.55 -5.71 12.12
C PRO A 342 -39.50 -5.91 13.64
N ALA A 343 -40.32 -6.83 14.14
CA ALA A 343 -40.37 -7.21 15.55
C ALA A 343 -39.29 -8.24 15.92
N SER A 344 -38.69 -8.91 14.93
CA SER A 344 -37.61 -9.90 15.11
C SER A 344 -36.63 -9.89 13.92
N PHE A 345 -35.47 -10.52 14.09
CA PHE A 345 -34.52 -10.78 13.01
C PHE A 345 -35.05 -11.80 12.01
N GLY A 346 -35.88 -12.76 12.43
CA GLY A 346 -36.60 -13.62 11.50
C GLY A 346 -37.50 -12.83 10.54
N GLU A 347 -38.31 -11.92 11.07
CA GLU A 347 -39.15 -11.04 10.25
C GLU A 347 -38.29 -10.12 9.35
N LEU A 348 -37.13 -9.68 9.83
CA LEU A 348 -36.18 -8.88 9.05
C LEU A 348 -35.65 -9.63 7.82
N VAL A 349 -35.29 -10.91 7.95
CA VAL A 349 -34.81 -11.72 6.82
C VAL A 349 -35.94 -11.96 5.82
N ASP A 350 -37.14 -12.30 6.28
CA ASP A 350 -38.31 -12.53 5.41
C ASP A 350 -38.67 -11.28 4.59
N ARG A 351 -38.51 -10.10 5.20
CA ARG A 351 -38.81 -8.80 4.60
C ARG A 351 -37.62 -8.16 3.89
N PHE A 352 -36.47 -8.83 3.80
CA PHE A 352 -35.27 -8.27 3.18
C PHE A 352 -35.49 -7.96 1.67
N GLY A 353 -36.37 -8.71 1.01
CA GLY A 353 -36.77 -8.48 -0.38
C GLY A 353 -37.52 -7.15 -0.62
N GLU A 354 -37.90 -6.41 0.43
CA GLU A 354 -38.45 -5.05 0.31
C GLU A 354 -37.40 -4.03 -0.16
N PHE A 355 -36.11 -4.36 -0.08
CA PHE A 355 -35.00 -3.50 -0.49
C PHE A 355 -34.49 -3.88 -1.89
N PRO A 356 -34.88 -3.18 -2.97
CA PRO A 356 -34.57 -3.59 -4.34
C PRO A 356 -33.09 -3.48 -4.72
N LEU A 357 -32.29 -2.73 -3.96
CA LEU A 357 -30.85 -2.54 -4.21
C LEU A 357 -29.97 -3.22 -3.16
N LEU A 358 -30.57 -3.90 -2.18
CA LEU A 358 -29.85 -4.70 -1.20
C LEU A 358 -30.07 -6.18 -1.47
N GLU A 359 -29.01 -6.97 -1.35
CA GLU A 359 -29.10 -8.42 -1.49
C GLU A 359 -28.49 -9.10 -0.27
N PHE A 360 -29.29 -9.93 0.42
CA PHE A 360 -28.80 -10.70 1.56
C PHE A 360 -28.14 -11.97 1.06
N THR A 361 -26.83 -12.07 1.29
CA THR A 361 -26.01 -13.21 0.86
C THR A 361 -25.51 -14.04 2.03
N GLY A 362 -25.72 -13.57 3.27
CA GLY A 362 -25.28 -14.23 4.50
C GLY A 362 -26.09 -15.47 4.91
N ASP A 363 -25.62 -16.15 5.95
CA ASP A 363 -26.34 -17.29 6.53
C ASP A 363 -27.47 -16.79 7.45
N ALA A 364 -28.73 -17.06 7.06
CA ALA A 364 -29.91 -16.67 7.82
C ALA A 364 -29.95 -17.27 9.23
N LYS A 365 -29.29 -18.41 9.48
CA LYS A 365 -29.26 -19.06 10.81
C LYS A 365 -28.57 -18.19 11.85
N GLU A 366 -27.48 -17.53 11.47
CA GLU A 366 -26.73 -16.61 12.34
C GLU A 366 -27.55 -15.37 12.71
N THR A 367 -28.39 -14.92 11.76
CA THR A 367 -29.29 -13.78 11.96
C THR A 367 -30.47 -14.15 12.88
N LEU A 368 -31.07 -15.33 12.69
CA LEU A 368 -32.15 -15.86 13.53
C LEU A 368 -31.70 -16.11 14.98
N ALA A 369 -30.44 -16.49 15.20
CA ALA A 369 -29.89 -16.70 16.54
C ALA A 369 -29.90 -15.44 17.42
N LEU A 370 -30.04 -14.25 16.83
CA LEU A 370 -30.14 -12.98 17.55
C LEU A 370 -31.51 -12.78 18.23
N ASP A 371 -32.55 -13.50 17.83
CA ASP A 371 -33.89 -13.37 18.42
C ASP A 371 -33.96 -13.88 19.87
N GLY A 372 -33.04 -14.76 20.26
CA GLY A 372 -32.92 -15.25 21.64
C GLY A 372 -32.23 -14.29 22.62
N GLN A 373 -31.81 -13.10 22.17
CA GLN A 373 -31.08 -12.13 22.98
C GLN A 373 -32.02 -11.13 23.66
N SER A 374 -31.69 -10.69 24.88
CA SER A 374 -32.55 -9.82 25.70
C SER A 374 -32.92 -8.48 25.03
N ASP A 375 -32.05 -7.98 24.14
CA ASP A 375 -32.25 -6.73 23.38
C ASP A 375 -32.62 -6.96 21.90
N GLY A 376 -32.98 -8.20 21.51
CA GLY A 376 -33.16 -8.62 20.11
C GLY A 376 -34.13 -7.76 19.31
N VAL A 377 -35.27 -7.39 19.89
CA VAL A 377 -36.28 -6.53 19.23
C VAL A 377 -35.74 -5.12 18.92
N GLY A 378 -34.97 -4.54 19.85
CA GLY A 378 -34.36 -3.23 19.66
C GLY A 378 -33.26 -3.26 18.59
N TRP A 379 -32.50 -4.35 18.54
CA TRP A 379 -31.49 -4.59 17.52
C TRP A 379 -32.09 -4.83 16.14
N ALA A 380 -33.20 -5.56 16.04
CA ALA A 380 -33.90 -5.78 14.77
C ALA A 380 -34.39 -4.46 14.17
N ARG A 381 -35.02 -3.60 14.98
CA ARG A 381 -35.47 -2.26 14.55
C ARG A 381 -34.31 -1.37 14.10
N LEU A 382 -33.23 -1.30 14.87
CA LEU A 382 -32.06 -0.51 14.49
C LEU A 382 -31.35 -1.05 13.24
N THR A 383 -31.36 -2.38 13.05
CA THR A 383 -30.85 -3.01 11.82
C THR A 383 -31.69 -2.58 10.64
N TRP A 384 -33.01 -2.59 10.77
CA TRP A 384 -33.93 -2.13 9.73
C TRP A 384 -33.73 -0.67 9.36
N ASP A 385 -33.53 0.21 10.35
CA ASP A 385 -33.18 1.62 10.10
C ASP A 385 -31.87 1.75 9.31
N GLY A 386 -30.87 0.94 9.66
CA GLY A 386 -29.58 0.89 8.97
C GLY A 386 -29.71 0.40 7.53
N LEU A 387 -30.50 -0.64 7.28
CA LEU A 387 -30.77 -1.18 5.94
C LEU A 387 -31.57 -0.18 5.10
N THR A 388 -32.56 0.50 5.69
CA THR A 388 -33.32 1.53 4.99
C THR A 388 -32.43 2.69 4.55
N ALA A 389 -31.55 3.16 5.43
CA ALA A 389 -30.56 4.16 5.07
C ALA A 389 -29.58 3.67 3.99
N LEU A 390 -29.14 2.40 4.06
CA LEU A 390 -28.28 1.79 3.03
C LEU A 390 -28.97 1.70 1.67
N GLN A 391 -30.25 1.37 1.63
CA GLN A 391 -31.04 1.32 0.39
C GLN A 391 -31.16 2.71 -0.26
N GLU A 392 -31.40 3.76 0.54
CA GLU A 392 -31.48 5.14 0.04
C GLU A 392 -30.12 5.65 -0.44
N TYR A 393 -29.06 5.31 0.30
CA TYR A 393 -27.69 5.54 -0.13
C TYR A 393 -27.39 4.82 -1.45
N ALA A 394 -27.74 3.53 -1.58
CA ALA A 394 -27.53 2.76 -2.80
C ALA A 394 -28.25 3.42 -3.99
N ALA A 395 -29.49 3.88 -3.78
CA ALA A 395 -30.25 4.58 -4.81
C ALA A 395 -29.58 5.90 -5.24
N ALA A 396 -29.01 6.66 -4.30
CA ALA A 396 -28.24 7.87 -4.60
C ALA A 396 -26.90 7.54 -5.26
N ALA A 397 -26.21 6.48 -4.83
CA ALA A 397 -24.91 6.06 -5.33
C ALA A 397 -24.99 5.57 -6.78
N VAL A 398 -26.02 4.79 -7.13
CA VAL A 398 -26.28 4.35 -8.51
C VAL A 398 -26.55 5.54 -9.45
N ARG A 399 -27.12 6.64 -8.93
CA ARG A 399 -27.32 7.89 -9.69
C ARG A 399 -26.11 8.83 -9.66
N GLY A 400 -25.05 8.49 -8.93
CA GLY A 400 -23.87 9.35 -8.74
C GLY A 400 -24.08 10.54 -7.80
N GLU A 401 -25.17 10.56 -7.02
CA GLU A 401 -25.60 11.66 -6.15
C GLU A 401 -25.17 11.48 -4.68
N ALA A 402 -24.61 10.33 -4.31
CA ALA A 402 -24.27 10.00 -2.91
C ALA A 402 -23.10 10.85 -2.33
N GLY A 403 -22.23 11.37 -3.19
CA GLY A 403 -21.15 12.29 -2.80
C GLY A 403 -20.06 11.71 -1.87
N GLY A 404 -20.00 10.39 -1.68
CA GLY A 404 -19.03 9.75 -0.79
C GLY A 404 -19.42 8.35 -0.34
N ASP A 405 -18.75 7.85 0.71
CA ASP A 405 -19.06 6.56 1.34
C ASP A 405 -20.30 6.62 2.24
N PHE A 406 -20.87 5.47 2.60
CA PHE A 406 -22.09 5.42 3.44
C PHE A 406 -21.94 6.15 4.78
N LYS A 407 -20.74 6.19 5.39
CA LYS A 407 -20.54 6.96 6.63
C LYS A 407 -20.65 8.46 6.36
N GLN A 408 -20.12 8.96 5.25
CA GLN A 408 -20.29 10.35 4.82
C GLN A 408 -21.76 10.67 4.52
N TRP A 409 -22.49 9.72 3.91
CA TRP A 409 -23.93 9.82 3.71
C TRP A 409 -24.71 9.93 5.02
N CYS A 410 -24.33 9.16 6.06
CA CYS A 410 -24.91 9.34 7.40
C CYS A 410 -24.55 10.70 8.03
N GLU A 411 -23.33 11.22 7.78
CA GLU A 411 -22.89 12.53 8.30
C GLU A 411 -23.63 13.70 7.65
N HIS A 412 -24.05 13.54 6.39
CA HIS A 412 -24.72 14.58 5.59
C HIS A 412 -26.02 14.07 4.98
N THR A 413 -26.86 13.38 5.76
CA THR A 413 -28.08 12.75 5.25
C THR A 413 -29.02 13.79 4.63
N PRO A 414 -29.38 13.66 3.33
CA PRO A 414 -30.24 14.62 2.68
C PRO A 414 -31.62 14.75 3.34
N PRO A 415 -32.27 15.94 3.27
CA PRO A 415 -33.62 16.11 3.76
C PRO A 415 -34.59 15.11 3.11
N GLY A 416 -35.34 14.36 3.94
CA GLY A 416 -36.28 13.33 3.47
C GLY A 416 -35.73 11.89 3.47
N CYS A 417 -34.43 11.70 3.70
CA CYS A 417 -33.80 10.38 3.87
C CYS A 417 -33.76 9.93 5.34
N HIS A 418 -33.73 8.61 5.55
CA HIS A 418 -33.60 7.97 6.86
C HIS A 418 -32.23 8.24 7.48
N ARG A 419 -32.26 8.79 8.70
CA ARG A 419 -31.04 9.12 9.45
C ARG A 419 -30.56 7.92 10.24
N PHE A 420 -29.39 7.41 9.89
CA PHE A 420 -28.66 6.42 10.70
C PHE A 420 -27.49 7.09 11.45
N PRO A 421 -27.24 6.78 12.73
CA PRO A 421 -26.18 7.45 13.49
C PRO A 421 -24.79 7.25 12.87
N PRO A 422 -24.05 8.32 12.50
CA PRO A 422 -22.73 8.20 11.85
C PRO A 422 -21.70 7.42 12.66
N ARG A 423 -21.78 7.51 13.99
CA ARG A 423 -20.89 6.78 14.90
C ARG A 423 -21.09 5.25 14.86
N LYS A 424 -22.24 4.79 14.37
CA LYS A 424 -22.57 3.37 14.21
C LYS A 424 -22.20 2.84 12.82
N ALA A 425 -21.95 3.70 11.83
CA ALA A 425 -21.43 3.32 10.53
C ALA A 425 -19.89 3.29 10.54
N VAL A 426 -19.30 2.13 10.22
CA VAL A 426 -17.84 1.95 10.21
C VAL A 426 -17.39 1.73 8.76
N ARG A 427 -16.48 2.61 8.29
CA ARG A 427 -15.94 2.59 6.91
C ARG A 427 -15.12 1.34 6.59
N GLY A 428 -14.47 0.78 7.60
CA GLY A 428 -13.62 -0.39 7.45
C GLY A 428 -13.11 -0.89 8.79
N GLU A 429 -12.79 -2.18 8.83
CA GLU A 429 -12.18 -2.80 10.01
C GLU A 429 -10.79 -2.23 10.30
N SER A 430 -10.33 -2.38 11.54
CA SER A 430 -8.99 -1.92 11.94
C SER A 430 -7.90 -2.64 11.13
N ARG A 431 -6.80 -1.94 10.80
CA ARG A 431 -5.67 -2.48 10.02
C ARG A 431 -5.12 -3.80 10.60
N THR A 432 -5.14 -3.95 11.92
CA THR A 432 -4.74 -5.16 12.65
C THR A 432 -5.62 -6.38 12.35
N VAL A 433 -6.92 -6.15 12.12
CA VAL A 433 -7.91 -7.19 11.78
C VAL A 433 -7.79 -7.60 10.31
N ALA A 434 -7.51 -6.63 9.43
CA ALA A 434 -7.32 -6.86 8.01
C ALA A 434 -6.00 -7.61 7.67
N SER A 435 -4.95 -7.46 8.49
CA SER A 435 -3.65 -8.12 8.27
C SER A 435 -3.52 -9.50 8.93
N HIS A 436 -4.44 -9.87 9.84
CA HIS A 436 -4.40 -11.17 10.52
C HIS A 436 -5.19 -12.22 9.71
N GLY A 437 -4.52 -13.26 9.21
CA GLY A 437 -5.13 -14.26 8.32
C GLY A 437 -6.37 -14.96 8.91
N LYS A 438 -6.41 -15.22 10.23
CA LYS A 438 -7.59 -15.82 10.90
C LYS A 438 -8.80 -14.88 10.93
N TRP A 439 -8.59 -13.60 11.22
CA TRP A 439 -9.67 -12.61 11.34
C TRP A 439 -10.13 -12.09 9.98
N LYS A 440 -9.22 -11.98 9.01
CA LYS A 440 -9.55 -11.68 7.61
C LYS A 440 -10.47 -12.75 7.02
N ARG A 441 -10.20 -14.05 7.28
CA ARG A 441 -11.05 -15.16 6.81
C ARG A 441 -12.50 -15.08 7.30
N GLN A 442 -12.74 -14.64 8.53
CA GLN A 442 -14.11 -14.49 9.06
C GLN A 442 -14.91 -13.38 8.36
N ARG A 443 -14.23 -12.43 7.72
CA ARG A 443 -14.84 -11.30 7.01
C ARG A 443 -14.83 -11.50 5.49
N MET A 444 -14.40 -12.68 5.02
CA MET A 444 -14.63 -13.17 3.66
C MET A 444 -16.05 -13.75 3.61
N LEU A 445 -17.01 -12.90 3.29
CA LEU A 445 -18.43 -13.22 3.33
C LEU A 445 -18.96 -13.56 1.94
N PRO A 446 -20.00 -14.41 1.85
CA PRO A 446 -20.57 -14.85 0.58
C PRO A 446 -21.05 -13.67 -0.28
N VAL A 447 -20.78 -13.74 -1.58
CA VAL A 447 -21.31 -12.85 -2.63
C VAL A 447 -21.61 -13.68 -3.89
N PRO A 448 -22.47 -13.21 -4.80
CA PRO A 448 -22.70 -13.89 -6.07
C PRO A 448 -21.41 -14.02 -6.90
N ALA A 449 -21.34 -15.07 -7.72
CA ALA A 449 -20.19 -15.33 -8.60
C ALA A 449 -19.92 -14.19 -9.60
N ASP A 450 -20.95 -13.43 -9.94
CA ASP A 450 -20.85 -12.28 -10.85
C ASP A 450 -20.11 -11.09 -10.22
N VAL A 451 -20.05 -11.02 -8.88
CA VAL A 451 -19.32 -9.98 -8.12
C VAL A 451 -17.87 -10.39 -7.90
N ASP A 452 -17.66 -11.64 -7.49
CA ASP A 452 -16.34 -12.24 -7.31
C ASP A 452 -16.40 -13.72 -7.68
N SER A 453 -15.52 -14.16 -8.57
CA SER A 453 -15.49 -15.56 -9.06
C SER A 453 -15.21 -16.60 -7.97
N SER A 454 -14.70 -16.20 -6.81
CA SER A 454 -14.52 -17.06 -5.62
C SER A 454 -15.78 -17.18 -4.76
N CYS A 455 -16.86 -16.49 -5.12
CA CYS A 455 -18.11 -16.35 -4.37
C CYS A 455 -17.95 -15.79 -2.95
N ARG A 456 -16.80 -15.16 -2.64
CA ARG A 456 -16.54 -14.54 -1.32
C ARG A 456 -15.80 -13.22 -1.48
N ALA A 457 -16.26 -12.19 -0.80
CA ALA A 457 -15.62 -10.88 -0.79
C ALA A 457 -15.29 -10.43 0.64
N PHE A 458 -14.24 -9.61 0.77
CA PHE A 458 -13.88 -9.03 2.06
C PHE A 458 -14.81 -7.87 2.41
N MET A 459 -15.63 -8.02 3.45
CA MET A 459 -16.57 -7.00 3.92
C MET A 459 -16.06 -6.33 5.20
N GLY A 460 -15.20 -5.33 5.04
CA GLY A 460 -14.68 -4.54 6.15
C GLY A 460 -15.65 -3.47 6.67
N ALA A 461 -16.53 -2.96 5.81
CA ALA A 461 -17.54 -1.99 6.19
C ALA A 461 -18.66 -2.68 6.99
N HIS A 462 -19.07 -2.06 8.09
CA HIS A 462 -20.11 -2.65 8.93
C HIS A 462 -20.89 -1.63 9.77
N LEU A 463 -22.11 -2.01 10.17
CA LEU A 463 -22.95 -1.24 11.09
C LEU A 463 -22.89 -1.83 12.49
N ARG A 464 -22.88 -0.96 13.51
CA ARG A 464 -22.93 -1.31 14.93
C ARG A 464 -24.36 -1.24 15.44
N ILE A 465 -24.95 -2.38 15.74
CA ILE A 465 -26.37 -2.49 16.12
C ILE A 465 -26.57 -2.48 17.65
N GLY A 466 -25.53 -2.18 18.43
CA GLY A 466 -25.64 -1.97 19.88
C GLY A 466 -24.33 -1.46 20.50
N GLY A 467 -24.33 -1.30 21.83
CA GLY A 467 -23.15 -0.94 22.61
C GLY A 467 -22.52 -2.18 23.25
N GLY A 468 -21.19 -2.26 23.27
CA GLY A 468 -20.45 -3.37 23.90
C GLY A 468 -19.77 -4.32 22.90
N GLY A 469 -18.95 -5.24 23.45
CA GLY A 469 -18.15 -6.20 22.68
C GLY A 469 -18.94 -7.37 22.08
N THR A 470 -20.20 -7.55 22.49
CA THR A 470 -21.10 -8.64 22.05
C THR A 470 -22.24 -8.16 21.16
N ALA A 471 -22.38 -6.85 20.93
CA ALA A 471 -23.47 -6.31 20.15
C ALA A 471 -23.38 -6.70 18.65
N PRO A 472 -24.52 -6.94 17.98
CA PRO A 472 -24.52 -7.43 16.61
C PRO A 472 -23.93 -6.44 15.61
N ARG A 473 -23.43 -7.01 14.51
CA ARG A 473 -22.82 -6.30 13.38
C ARG A 473 -23.46 -6.72 12.07
N VAL A 474 -23.67 -5.73 11.22
CA VAL A 474 -24.11 -5.91 9.83
C VAL A 474 -22.91 -5.64 8.94
N HIS A 475 -22.32 -6.66 8.33
CA HIS A 475 -21.25 -6.49 7.36
C HIS A 475 -21.82 -6.44 5.94
N TYR A 476 -21.36 -5.47 5.17
CA TYR A 476 -21.82 -5.28 3.80
C TYR A 476 -20.68 -4.93 2.86
N LEU A 477 -20.90 -5.21 1.57
CA LEU A 477 -20.08 -4.79 0.46
C LEU A 477 -20.89 -3.80 -0.39
N ASP A 478 -20.37 -2.59 -0.55
CA ASP A 478 -20.91 -1.62 -1.49
C ASP A 478 -20.35 -1.90 -2.89
N ASP A 479 -21.21 -2.36 -3.80
CA ASP A 479 -20.90 -2.59 -5.21
C ASP A 479 -21.86 -1.80 -6.12
N CYS A 480 -22.29 -0.62 -5.68
CA CYS A 480 -23.19 0.24 -6.46
C CYS A 480 -22.58 0.69 -7.81
N SER A 481 -21.24 0.71 -7.94
CA SER A 481 -20.55 1.03 -9.19
C SER A 481 -20.39 -0.16 -10.15
N GLY A 482 -20.53 -1.39 -9.64
CA GLY A 482 -20.40 -2.63 -10.42
C GLY A 482 -21.76 -3.21 -10.75
N SER A 483 -22.31 -4.01 -9.84
CA SER A 483 -23.64 -4.62 -9.96
C SER A 483 -24.81 -3.66 -9.74
N GLY A 484 -24.54 -2.46 -9.20
CA GLY A 484 -25.59 -1.51 -8.82
C GLY A 484 -26.29 -1.87 -7.50
N ARG A 485 -25.70 -2.77 -6.70
CA ARG A 485 -26.28 -3.30 -5.47
C ARG A 485 -25.31 -3.24 -4.30
N ILE A 486 -25.86 -3.36 -3.09
CA ILE A 486 -25.10 -3.59 -1.87
C ILE A 486 -25.40 -5.01 -1.38
N TYR A 487 -24.35 -5.78 -1.13
CA TYR A 487 -24.46 -7.15 -0.63
C TYR A 487 -24.27 -7.19 0.87
N VAL A 488 -25.27 -7.69 1.60
CA VAL A 488 -25.21 -7.88 3.06
C VAL A 488 -24.83 -9.33 3.34
N GLY A 489 -23.55 -9.55 3.62
CA GLY A 489 -22.98 -10.88 3.78
C GLY A 489 -23.02 -11.45 5.19
N TYR A 490 -23.32 -10.63 6.21
CA TYR A 490 -23.46 -11.11 7.60
C TYR A 490 -24.29 -10.15 8.45
N ILE A 491 -25.26 -10.71 9.17
CA ILE A 491 -25.97 -10.07 10.28
C ILE A 491 -25.91 -11.06 11.45
N GLY A 492 -25.14 -10.73 12.48
CA GLY A 492 -24.90 -11.65 13.59
C GLY A 492 -24.11 -11.00 14.72
N LEU A 493 -23.78 -11.77 15.76
CA LEU A 493 -22.98 -11.29 16.88
C LEU A 493 -21.58 -10.86 16.42
N HIS A 494 -20.88 -10.10 17.27
CA HIS A 494 -19.57 -9.57 16.92
C HIS A 494 -18.54 -10.69 16.61
N LEU A 495 -17.97 -10.68 15.39
CA LEU A 495 -16.92 -11.61 14.97
C LEU A 495 -15.62 -11.42 15.80
N THR A 496 -14.83 -12.47 16.00
CA THR A 496 -13.66 -12.40 16.90
C THR A 496 -12.62 -11.36 16.45
N ASN A 497 -11.98 -10.73 17.45
CA ASN A 497 -11.01 -9.64 17.31
C ASN A 497 -10.14 -9.59 18.59
N THR A 498 -9.07 -8.80 18.61
CA THR A 498 -8.16 -8.48 19.73
C THR A 498 -8.78 -8.24 21.11
N ARG A 499 -10.10 -7.99 21.22
CA ARG A 499 -10.82 -7.73 22.47
C ARG A 499 -11.85 -8.78 22.87
N THR A 500 -12.10 -9.78 22.02
CA THR A 500 -13.07 -10.86 22.24
C THR A 500 -12.43 -12.12 21.67
N ASN A 501 -11.86 -12.91 22.58
CA ASN A 501 -11.18 -14.18 22.27
C ASN A 501 -12.10 -15.18 21.59
#